data_AF-A0A315BCH7-F1
#
_entry.id   AF-A0A315BCH7-F1
#
_cell.length_a   1.000
_cell.length_b   1.000
_cell.length_c   1.000
_cell.angle_alpha   90.00
_cell.angle_beta   90.00
_cell.angle_gamma   90.00
#
_symmetry.space_group_name_H-M   'P 1'
#
loop_
_entity.id
_entity.type
_entity.pdbx_description
1 polymer ?
#
loop_
_entity_poly.entity_id
_entity_poly.type
_entity_poly.pdbx_seq_one_letter_code
_entity_poly.pdbx_strand_id
1 'polypeptide(L)'
;MAVGLQFLKSTWQGMVIIMSVTVGFAVAQQAVYKCGQEITNQPADPSQCQKLLISSPTQIEGTRVQNGQPAKPSSAAPVSAVERPVNTPTATPENVQRNAQARTILEDEWQKLSDRYAEMVRNFNGGQPALMAGETLQHPQYKRRTAEMQVQIERMARDMLALNRELARYAPNPANVKTQ
;
A
#
# COMPACT_ATOMS: atom_id res chain seq x y z
N MET A 1 -32.16 50.83 -27.47
CA MET A 1 -32.61 49.41 -27.41
C MET A 1 -31.40 48.50 -27.16
N ALA A 2 -30.84 48.42 -25.93
CA ALA A 2 -29.80 47.41 -25.61
C ALA A 2 -29.42 47.29 -24.10
N VAL A 3 -30.33 47.55 -23.14
CA VAL A 3 -29.96 47.47 -21.69
C VAL A 3 -30.82 46.47 -20.89
N GLY A 4 -31.89 45.91 -21.48
CA GLY A 4 -32.83 45.05 -20.75
C GLY A 4 -32.52 43.54 -20.72
N LEU A 5 -31.49 43.05 -21.43
CA LEU A 5 -31.29 41.60 -21.62
C LEU A 5 -30.13 40.97 -20.83
N GLN A 6 -29.36 41.77 -20.08
CA GLN A 6 -28.21 41.25 -19.32
C GLN A 6 -28.56 40.88 -17.87
N PHE A 7 -29.59 41.51 -17.28
CA PHE A 7 -30.01 41.21 -15.91
C PHE A 7 -30.76 39.87 -15.77
N LEU A 8 -31.37 39.37 -16.84
CA LEU A 8 -32.11 38.10 -16.81
C LEU A 8 -31.21 36.84 -16.95
N LYS A 9 -30.02 36.99 -17.54
CA LYS A 9 -29.04 35.89 -17.66
C LYS A 9 -28.19 35.72 -16.39
N SER A 10 -27.90 36.82 -15.70
CA SER A 10 -27.09 36.80 -14.47
C SER A 10 -27.83 36.19 -13.27
N THR A 11 -29.17 36.30 -13.22
CA THR A 11 -29.98 35.67 -12.16
C THR A 11 -30.12 34.16 -12.36
N TRP A 12 -30.14 33.69 -13.62
CA TRP A 12 -30.24 32.26 -13.93
C TRP A 12 -28.94 31.50 -13.60
N GLN A 13 -27.77 32.10 -13.83
CA GLN A 13 -26.49 31.47 -13.47
C GLN A 13 -26.25 31.44 -11.95
N GLY A 14 -26.73 32.45 -11.20
CA GLY A 14 -26.63 32.46 -9.73
C GLY A 14 -27.50 31.38 -9.08
N MET A 15 -28.69 31.10 -9.63
CA MET A 15 -29.61 30.12 -9.07
C MET A 15 -29.13 28.67 -9.26
N VAL A 16 -28.41 28.36 -10.34
CA VAL A 16 -27.87 27.00 -10.60
C VAL A 16 -26.67 26.66 -9.71
N ILE A 17 -25.86 27.65 -9.33
CA ILE A 17 -24.71 27.43 -8.42
C ILE A 17 -25.16 27.27 -6.96
N ILE A 18 -26.25 27.93 -6.54
CA ILE A 18 -26.77 27.78 -5.17
C ILE A 18 -27.54 26.45 -5.00
N MET A 19 -28.15 25.91 -6.06
CA MET A 19 -28.92 24.66 -5.99
C MET A 19 -28.07 23.38 -5.99
N SER A 20 -26.76 23.47 -6.27
CA SER A 20 -25.85 22.30 -6.36
C SER A 20 -25.05 22.01 -5.08
N VAL A 21 -25.13 22.86 -4.05
CA VAL A 21 -24.35 22.70 -2.80
C VAL A 21 -25.09 21.91 -1.72
N THR A 22 -26.37 21.61 -1.86
CA THR A 22 -27.12 20.79 -0.89
C THR A 22 -27.15 19.31 -1.27
N VAL A 23 -25.98 18.67 -1.40
CA VAL A 23 -25.89 17.22 -1.28
C VAL A 23 -25.58 16.92 0.18
N GLY A 24 -26.62 16.61 0.95
CA GLY A 24 -26.46 16.17 2.33
C GLY A 24 -25.62 14.90 2.37
N PHE A 25 -24.50 14.93 3.10
CA PHE A 25 -23.78 13.72 3.49
C PHE A 25 -24.68 12.90 4.40
N ALA A 26 -25.39 11.91 3.84
CA ALA A 26 -26.10 10.91 4.62
C ALA A 26 -25.07 9.99 5.26
N VAL A 27 -24.66 10.29 6.49
CA VAL A 27 -23.87 9.38 7.31
C VAL A 27 -24.82 8.27 7.74
N ALA A 28 -24.82 7.14 7.03
CA ALA A 28 -25.56 5.96 7.43
C ALA A 28 -24.91 5.37 8.69
N GLN A 29 -25.31 5.86 9.86
CA GLN A 29 -25.02 5.18 11.12
C GLN A 29 -25.88 3.91 11.15
N GLN A 30 -25.32 2.79 10.69
CA GLN A 30 -25.97 1.49 10.66
C GLN A 30 -26.17 1.00 12.11
N ALA A 31 -27.25 1.46 12.75
CA ALA A 31 -27.70 0.95 14.03
C ALA A 31 -28.37 -0.40 13.80
N VAL A 32 -27.83 -1.45 14.41
CA VAL A 32 -28.38 -2.80 14.34
C VAL A 32 -29.29 -3.02 15.55
N TYR A 33 -30.49 -3.54 15.34
CA TYR A 33 -31.47 -3.80 16.40
C TYR A 33 -31.73 -5.30 16.53
N LYS A 34 -31.94 -5.77 17.75
CA LYS A 34 -32.36 -7.14 18.05
C LYS A 34 -33.80 -7.12 18.58
N CYS A 35 -34.71 -7.68 17.80
CA CYS A 35 -36.12 -7.83 18.15
C CYS A 35 -36.36 -9.32 18.45
N GLY A 36 -36.19 -9.76 19.69
CA GLY A 36 -36.27 -11.18 20.04
C GLY A 36 -35.17 -12.04 19.40
N GLN A 37 -35.50 -12.75 18.30
CA GLN A 37 -34.57 -13.63 17.56
C GLN A 37 -34.12 -13.08 16.20
N GLU A 38 -34.72 -11.98 15.72
CA GLU A 38 -34.33 -11.35 14.46
C GLU A 38 -33.39 -10.16 14.70
N ILE A 39 -32.35 -10.07 13.85
CA ILE A 39 -31.42 -8.94 13.82
C ILE A 39 -31.72 -8.16 12.55
N THR A 40 -32.14 -6.91 12.70
CA THR A 40 -32.54 -6.04 11.58
C THR A 40 -31.97 -4.64 11.71
N ASN A 41 -31.73 -4.01 10.56
CA ASN A 41 -31.30 -2.61 10.47
C ASN A 41 -32.48 -1.63 10.40
N GLN A 42 -33.70 -2.14 10.16
CA GLN A 42 -34.93 -1.35 10.10
C GLN A 42 -36.05 -2.13 10.81
N PRO A 43 -36.20 -1.97 12.14
CA PRO A 43 -37.32 -2.53 12.86
C PRO A 43 -38.61 -1.79 12.51
N ALA A 44 -39.72 -2.53 12.40
CA ALA A 44 -41.04 -1.92 12.19
C ALA A 44 -41.52 -1.16 13.44
N ASP A 45 -41.18 -1.64 14.64
CA ASP A 45 -41.45 -0.98 15.92
C ASP A 45 -40.17 -0.89 16.78
N PRO A 46 -39.57 0.31 16.94
CA PRO A 46 -38.29 0.46 17.64
C PRO A 46 -38.38 0.32 19.17
N SER A 47 -39.59 0.37 19.73
CA SER A 47 -39.84 0.25 21.18
C SER A 47 -39.75 -1.20 21.69
N GLN A 48 -39.88 -2.19 20.79
CA GLN A 48 -39.83 -3.62 21.12
C GLN A 48 -38.46 -4.25 20.80
N CYS A 49 -37.48 -3.44 20.38
CA CYS A 49 -36.17 -3.92 19.93
C CYS A 49 -35.03 -3.29 20.72
N GLN A 50 -34.03 -4.10 21.08
CA GLN A 50 -32.84 -3.62 21.76
C GLN A 50 -31.79 -3.19 20.73
N LYS A 51 -31.34 -1.93 20.80
CA LYS A 51 -30.25 -1.42 19.96
C LYS A 51 -28.93 -2.10 20.36
N LEU A 52 -28.28 -2.76 19.42
CA LEU A 52 -26.95 -3.34 19.59
C LEU A 52 -25.90 -2.31 19.16
N LEU A 53 -25.00 -1.95 20.08
CA LEU A 53 -23.77 -1.24 19.71
C LEU A 53 -22.78 -2.26 19.16
N ILE A 54 -22.74 -2.37 17.83
CA ILE A 54 -21.58 -2.93 17.17
C ILE A 54 -20.49 -1.87 17.25
N SER A 55 -19.31 -2.24 17.75
CA SER A 55 -18.14 -1.34 17.82
C SER A 55 -17.96 -0.65 16.47
N SER A 56 -17.72 0.66 16.49
CA SER A 56 -17.54 1.47 15.28
C SER A 56 -16.58 0.78 14.31
N PRO A 57 -16.82 0.83 12.99
CA PRO A 57 -15.94 0.20 12.00
C PRO A 57 -14.51 0.67 12.26
N THR A 58 -13.63 -0.28 12.59
CA THR A 58 -12.22 0.01 12.79
C THR A 58 -11.63 0.30 11.41
N GLN A 59 -11.46 1.58 11.11
CA GLN A 59 -10.77 2.00 9.91
C GLN A 59 -9.29 1.63 10.08
N ILE A 60 -8.88 0.54 9.44
CA ILE A 60 -7.48 0.15 9.35
C ILE A 60 -6.86 1.05 8.28
N GLU A 61 -6.10 2.04 8.69
CA GLU A 61 -5.35 2.92 7.79
C GLU A 61 -4.42 2.05 6.93
N GLY A 62 -4.65 2.01 5.61
CA GLY A 62 -3.78 1.29 4.69
C GLY A 62 -2.37 1.87 4.71
N THR A 63 -1.36 1.01 4.56
CA THR A 63 0.06 1.44 4.50
C THR A 63 0.27 2.38 3.32
N ARG A 64 0.30 3.68 3.57
CA ARG A 64 0.57 4.70 2.55
C ARG A 64 2.02 4.59 2.10
N VAL A 65 2.23 4.13 0.87
CA VAL A 65 3.54 4.25 0.20
C VAL A 65 3.79 5.73 -0.09
N GLN A 66 4.84 6.30 0.51
CA GLN A 66 5.24 7.68 0.23
C GLN A 66 5.88 7.74 -1.17
N ASN A 67 5.08 8.04 -2.19
CA ASN A 67 5.61 8.59 -3.43
C ASN A 67 6.05 10.02 -3.13
N GLY A 68 7.36 10.25 -3.23
CA GLY A 68 7.99 11.54 -2.96
C GLY A 68 7.45 12.63 -3.87
N GLN A 69 6.77 13.61 -3.27
CA GLN A 69 6.43 14.86 -3.90
C GLN A 69 6.98 15.99 -3.02
N PRO A 70 7.72 16.96 -3.59
CA PRO A 70 8.37 18.00 -2.79
C PRO A 70 7.32 18.91 -2.16
N ALA A 71 7.40 19.06 -0.84
CA ALA A 71 6.50 19.89 -0.06
C ALA A 71 6.70 21.38 -0.37
N LYS A 72 5.59 22.08 -0.64
CA LYS A 72 5.52 23.54 -0.74
C LYS A 72 5.46 24.13 0.68
N PRO A 73 6.22 25.19 1.02
CA PRO A 73 6.24 25.72 2.37
C PRO A 73 4.99 26.57 2.64
N SER A 74 4.25 26.24 3.69
CA SER A 74 3.26 27.15 4.29
C SER A 74 3.66 27.38 5.74
N SER A 75 3.78 28.66 6.10
CA SER A 75 4.32 29.14 7.36
C SER A 75 3.42 28.87 8.57
N ALA A 76 4.10 28.56 9.67
CA ALA A 76 3.79 28.88 11.07
C ALA A 76 2.57 28.24 11.78
N ALA A 77 2.86 27.15 12.50
CA ALA A 77 2.57 26.99 13.94
C ALA A 77 3.57 25.96 14.51
N PRO A 78 4.13 26.14 15.72
CA PRO A 78 5.02 25.14 16.32
C PRO A 78 4.17 24.01 16.90
N VAL A 79 3.62 23.17 16.02
CA VAL A 79 3.25 21.83 16.43
C VAL A 79 4.56 21.07 16.55
N SER A 80 4.96 20.80 17.79
CA SER A 80 6.02 19.84 18.09
C SER A 80 5.83 18.66 17.14
N ALA A 81 6.82 18.44 16.29
CA ALA A 81 6.92 17.21 15.55
C ALA A 81 6.71 16.10 16.57
N VAL A 82 5.56 15.43 16.51
CA VAL A 82 5.47 14.08 17.05
C VAL A 82 6.36 13.29 16.12
N GLU A 83 7.65 13.36 16.43
CA GLU A 83 8.65 12.38 16.13
C GLU A 83 8.05 11.09 16.66
N ARG A 84 7.25 10.44 15.81
CA ARG A 84 6.70 9.13 16.08
C ARG A 84 7.94 8.32 16.42
N PRO A 85 8.09 7.83 17.66
CA PRO A 85 9.24 7.02 17.97
C PRO A 85 9.19 5.91 16.94
N VAL A 86 10.21 5.85 16.08
CA VAL A 86 10.64 4.56 15.58
C VAL A 86 10.75 3.77 16.87
N ASN A 87 9.82 2.84 17.09
CA ASN A 87 9.94 1.87 18.16
C ASN A 87 11.19 1.06 17.78
N THR A 88 12.36 1.63 18.03
CA THR A 88 13.61 0.92 18.12
C THR A 88 13.33 -0.07 19.23
N PRO A 89 13.16 -1.37 18.90
CA PRO A 89 12.90 -2.35 19.92
C PRO A 89 14.05 -2.21 20.90
N THR A 90 13.74 -1.85 22.15
CA THR A 90 14.75 -1.82 23.20
C THR A 90 15.47 -3.16 23.14
N ALA A 91 16.79 -3.12 22.99
CA ALA A 91 17.61 -4.32 22.81
C ALA A 91 17.60 -5.12 24.12
N THR A 92 16.55 -5.91 24.31
CA THR A 92 16.54 -6.99 25.30
C THR A 92 17.33 -8.16 24.72
N PRO A 93 18.00 -8.97 25.55
CA PRO A 93 18.77 -10.12 25.07
C PRO A 93 17.92 -11.08 24.21
N GLU A 94 16.62 -11.22 24.50
CA GLU A 94 15.70 -12.02 23.68
C GLU A 94 15.46 -11.41 22.30
N ASN A 95 15.36 -10.09 22.19
CA ASN A 95 15.18 -9.38 20.92
C ASN A 95 16.44 -9.50 20.03
N VAL A 96 17.63 -9.46 20.64
CA VAL A 96 18.90 -9.66 19.91
C VAL A 96 18.96 -11.08 19.34
N GLN A 97 18.62 -12.10 20.14
CA GLN A 97 18.63 -13.49 19.69
C GLN A 97 17.61 -13.72 18.55
N ARG A 98 16.40 -13.16 18.65
CA ARG A 98 15.39 -13.25 17.58
C ARG A 98 15.85 -12.54 16.30
N ASN A 99 16.45 -11.37 16.42
CA ASN A 99 16.98 -10.64 15.26
C ASN A 99 18.13 -11.40 14.59
N ALA A 100 19.00 -12.06 15.37
CA ALA A 100 20.05 -12.92 14.84
C ALA A 100 19.46 -14.11 14.06
N GLN A 101 18.44 -14.78 14.60
CA GLN A 101 17.74 -15.87 13.92
C GLN A 101 17.04 -15.39 12.64
N ALA A 102 16.33 -14.26 12.69
CA ALA A 102 15.66 -13.67 11.53
C ALA A 102 16.66 -13.32 10.43
N ARG A 103 17.82 -12.77 10.80
CA ARG A 103 18.90 -12.47 9.86
C ARG A 103 19.41 -13.72 9.16
N THR A 104 19.70 -14.80 9.88
CA THR A 104 20.15 -16.06 9.29
C THR A 104 19.14 -16.61 8.28
N ILE A 105 17.84 -16.57 8.61
CA ILE A 105 16.78 -17.03 7.69
C ILE A 105 16.76 -16.18 6.41
N LEU A 106 16.87 -14.85 6.54
CA LEU A 106 16.89 -13.95 5.39
C LEU A 106 18.15 -14.12 4.53
N GLU A 107 19.30 -14.43 5.13
CA GLU A 107 20.55 -14.75 4.43
C GLU A 107 20.39 -16.05 3.62
N ASP A 108 19.79 -17.08 4.21
CA ASP A 108 19.50 -18.34 3.52
C ASP A 108 18.51 -18.16 2.36
N GLU A 109 17.46 -17.36 2.55
CA GLU A 109 16.50 -17.02 1.50
C GLU A 109 17.16 -16.22 0.38
N TRP A 110 18.01 -15.26 0.72
CA TRP A 110 18.78 -14.49 -0.24
C TRP A 110 19.69 -15.38 -1.07
N GLN A 111 20.39 -16.34 -0.45
CA GLN A 111 21.26 -17.28 -1.15
C GLN A 111 20.47 -18.17 -2.11
N LYS A 112 19.33 -18.74 -1.66
CA LYS A 112 18.46 -19.55 -2.53
C LYS A 112 17.94 -18.75 -3.71
N LEU A 113 17.59 -17.48 -3.50
CA LEU A 113 17.09 -16.61 -4.56
C LEU A 113 18.21 -16.21 -5.53
N SER A 114 19.43 -15.94 -5.03
CA SER A 114 20.59 -15.58 -5.84
C SER A 114 21.03 -16.74 -6.73
N ASP A 115 21.01 -17.97 -6.21
CA ASP A 115 21.33 -19.19 -6.98
C ASP A 115 20.32 -19.40 -8.12
N ARG A 116 19.02 -19.28 -7.82
CA ARG A 116 17.95 -19.37 -8.85
C ARG A 116 18.07 -18.26 -9.89
N TYR A 117 18.41 -17.04 -9.47
CA TYR A 117 18.62 -15.92 -10.38
C TYR A 117 19.81 -16.19 -11.31
N ALA A 118 20.93 -16.67 -10.77
CA ALA A 118 22.10 -17.03 -11.56
C ALA A 118 21.79 -18.13 -12.58
N GLU A 119 21.03 -19.15 -12.19
CA GLU A 119 20.56 -20.20 -13.11
C GLU A 119 19.67 -19.64 -14.21
N MET A 120 18.70 -18.79 -13.87
CA MET A 120 17.80 -18.17 -14.84
C MET A 120 18.55 -17.28 -15.84
N VAL A 121 19.51 -16.48 -15.36
CA VAL A 121 20.36 -15.63 -16.21
C VAL A 121 21.25 -16.48 -17.12
N ARG A 122 21.79 -17.59 -16.62
CA ARG A 122 22.56 -18.54 -17.43
C ARG A 122 21.70 -19.14 -18.55
N ASN A 123 20.47 -19.54 -18.24
CA ASN A 123 19.53 -20.10 -19.22
C ASN A 123 19.06 -19.05 -20.24
N PHE A 124 18.98 -17.78 -19.84
CA PHE A 124 18.66 -16.67 -20.75
C PHE A 124 19.78 -16.36 -21.75
N ASN A 125 21.03 -16.71 -21.41
CA ASN A 125 22.19 -16.66 -22.31
C ASN A 125 22.26 -15.34 -23.12
N GLY A 126 22.23 -14.20 -22.41
CA GLY A 126 22.32 -12.88 -23.04
C GLY A 126 21.13 -12.50 -23.94
N GLY A 127 19.95 -13.10 -23.73
CA GLY A 127 18.75 -12.85 -24.53
C GLY A 127 18.52 -13.87 -25.63
N GLN A 128 19.34 -14.91 -25.68
CA GLN A 128 19.22 -16.01 -26.63
C GLN A 128 19.09 -17.35 -25.88
N PRO A 129 17.93 -17.60 -25.22
CA PRO A 129 17.69 -18.88 -24.57
C PRO A 129 17.75 -20.04 -25.57
N ALA A 130 18.01 -21.24 -25.07
CA ALA A 130 18.12 -22.42 -25.93
C ALA A 130 16.84 -22.64 -26.78
N LEU A 131 17.06 -22.88 -28.07
CA LEU A 131 16.00 -23.25 -29.00
C LEU A 131 15.47 -24.64 -28.66
N MET A 132 14.16 -24.81 -28.73
CA MET A 132 13.56 -26.14 -28.67
C MET A 132 13.76 -26.88 -30.00
N ALA A 133 13.61 -28.21 -29.99
CA ALA A 133 13.78 -29.01 -31.19
C ALA A 133 12.82 -28.56 -32.31
N GLY A 134 13.37 -28.18 -33.46
CA GLY A 134 12.61 -27.67 -34.61
C GLY A 134 12.18 -26.19 -34.52
N GLU A 135 12.58 -25.47 -33.47
CA GLU A 135 12.28 -24.03 -33.32
C GLU A 135 13.35 -23.16 -33.99
N THR A 136 12.93 -22.02 -34.54
CA THR A 136 13.83 -21.01 -35.14
C THR A 136 13.74 -19.68 -34.38
N LEU A 137 14.75 -18.83 -34.48
CA LEU A 137 14.78 -17.51 -33.81
C LEU A 137 13.63 -16.58 -34.24
N GLN A 138 13.15 -16.74 -35.48
CA GLN A 138 12.02 -15.97 -36.00
C GLN A 138 10.66 -16.44 -35.45
N HIS A 139 10.60 -17.63 -34.83
CA HIS A 139 9.35 -18.26 -34.42
C HIS A 139 8.64 -17.41 -33.34
N PRO A 140 7.33 -17.16 -33.45
CA PRO A 140 6.61 -16.32 -32.48
C PRO A 140 6.69 -16.84 -31.04
N GLN A 141 6.65 -18.17 -30.84
CA GLN A 141 6.74 -18.77 -29.50
C GLN A 141 8.08 -18.50 -28.85
N TYR A 142 9.18 -18.62 -29.59
CA TYR A 142 10.52 -18.29 -29.12
C TYR A 142 10.58 -16.87 -28.56
N LYS A 143 10.10 -15.89 -29.33
CA LYS A 143 10.08 -14.47 -28.91
C LYS A 143 9.25 -14.27 -27.64
N ARG A 144 8.11 -14.95 -27.51
CA ARG A 144 7.28 -14.89 -26.29
C ARG A 144 8.00 -15.49 -25.08
N ARG A 145 8.62 -16.65 -25.22
CA ARG A 145 9.38 -17.29 -24.14
C ARG A 145 10.56 -16.43 -23.69
N THR A 146 11.31 -15.86 -24.63
CA THR A 146 12.43 -14.95 -24.31
C THR A 146 11.94 -13.72 -23.56
N ALA A 147 10.86 -13.09 -24.02
CA ALA A 147 10.27 -11.94 -23.32
C ALA A 147 9.75 -12.32 -21.92
N GLU A 148 9.13 -13.49 -21.78
CA GLU A 148 8.67 -13.98 -20.48
C GLU A 148 9.84 -14.25 -19.52
N MET A 149 10.90 -14.91 -19.97
CA MET A 149 12.12 -15.12 -19.18
C MET A 149 12.72 -13.79 -18.73
N GLN A 150 12.77 -12.79 -19.62
CA GLN A 150 13.27 -11.47 -19.26
C GLN A 150 12.44 -10.84 -18.12
N VAL A 151 11.11 -10.87 -18.22
CA VAL A 151 10.23 -10.36 -17.17
C VAL A 151 10.43 -11.10 -15.84
N GLN A 152 10.62 -12.43 -15.89
CA GLN A 152 10.91 -13.22 -14.69
C GLN A 152 12.24 -12.80 -14.05
N ILE A 153 13.30 -12.62 -14.83
CA ILE A 153 14.62 -12.14 -14.36
C ILE A 153 14.49 -10.77 -13.70
N GLU A 154 13.77 -9.83 -14.33
CA GLU A 154 13.56 -8.48 -13.79
C GLU A 154 12.77 -8.49 -12.48
N ARG A 155 11.80 -9.40 -12.33
CA ARG A 155 11.08 -9.58 -11.07
C ARG A 155 12.00 -10.14 -9.98
N MET A 156 12.76 -11.19 -10.28
CA MET A 156 13.71 -11.78 -9.33
C MET A 156 14.78 -10.79 -8.89
N ALA A 157 15.28 -9.95 -9.80
CA ALA A 157 16.22 -8.88 -9.47
C ALA A 157 15.62 -7.87 -8.46
N ARG A 158 14.34 -7.51 -8.62
CA ARG A 158 13.62 -6.65 -7.65
C ARG A 158 13.44 -7.34 -6.30
N ASP A 159 13.13 -8.64 -6.30
CA ASP A 159 12.98 -9.42 -5.07
C ASP A 159 14.31 -9.52 -4.31
N MET A 160 15.44 -9.71 -5.00
CA MET A 160 16.79 -9.66 -4.40
C MET A 160 17.08 -8.30 -3.75
N LEU A 161 16.73 -7.20 -4.42
CA LEU A 161 16.88 -5.86 -3.86
C LEU A 161 15.95 -5.61 -2.66
N ALA A 162 14.75 -6.22 -2.64
CA ALA A 162 13.86 -6.16 -1.50
C ALA A 162 14.45 -6.91 -0.29
N LEU A 163 14.90 -8.15 -0.48
CA LEU A 163 15.57 -8.92 0.58
C LEU A 163 16.82 -8.21 1.12
N ASN A 164 17.64 -7.62 0.25
CA ASN A 164 18.82 -6.89 0.69
C ASN A 164 18.47 -5.67 1.56
N ARG A 165 17.35 -4.98 1.27
CA ARG A 165 16.84 -3.89 2.12
C ARG A 165 16.35 -4.40 3.47
N GLU A 166 15.72 -5.57 3.52
CA GLU A 166 15.31 -6.19 4.79
C GLU A 166 16.54 -6.61 5.60
N LEU A 167 17.54 -7.26 4.99
CA LEU A 167 18.81 -7.58 5.64
C LEU A 167 19.50 -6.35 6.23
N ALA A 168 19.48 -5.21 5.51
CA ALA A 168 20.03 -3.96 6.00
C ALA A 168 19.32 -3.42 7.26
N ARG A 169 18.05 -3.77 7.49
CA ARG A 169 17.32 -3.41 8.71
C ARG A 169 17.76 -4.22 9.93
N TYR A 170 18.22 -5.46 9.70
CA TYR A 170 18.76 -6.34 10.74
C TYR A 170 20.27 -6.17 10.93
N ALA A 171 20.94 -5.36 10.11
CA ALA A 171 22.32 -4.99 10.33
C ALA A 171 22.43 -4.17 11.64
N PRO A 172 23.43 -4.44 12.50
CA PRO A 172 23.61 -3.68 13.72
C PRO A 172 23.82 -2.20 13.37
N ASN A 173 22.91 -1.35 13.84
CA ASN A 173 23.01 0.09 13.64
C ASN A 173 24.28 0.58 14.35
N PRO A 174 25.27 1.17 13.64
CA PRO A 174 26.55 1.57 14.25
C PRO A 174 26.40 2.63 15.35
N ALA A 175 25.22 3.24 15.49
CA ALA A 175 24.89 4.17 16.56
C ALA A 175 24.84 3.51 17.96
N ASN A 176 24.66 2.19 18.08
CA ASN A 176 24.56 1.49 19.37
C ASN A 176 25.93 1.03 19.93
N VAL A 177 27.03 1.31 19.22
CA VAL A 177 28.38 0.85 19.59
C VAL A 177 29.17 1.90 20.39
N LYS A 178 28.65 3.12 20.55
CA LYS A 178 29.38 4.23 21.20
C LYS A 178 29.09 4.44 22.70
N THR A 179 28.34 3.56 23.34
CA THR A 179 28.08 3.62 24.79
C THR A 179 28.45 2.29 25.43
N GLN A 180 29.75 2.02 25.51
CA GLN A 180 30.35 1.19 26.55
C GLN A 180 31.73 1.75 26.90
#